data_AF-A0A7L9FFZ4-F1
#
_entry.id   AF-A0A7L9FFZ4-F1
#
_cell.length_a   1.000
_cell.length_b   1.000
_cell.length_c   1.000
_cell.angle_alpha   90.00
_cell.angle_beta   90.00
_cell.angle_gamma   90.00
#
_symmetry.space_group_name_H-M   'P 1'
#
loop_
_entity.id
_entity.type
_entity.pdbx_description
1 polymer ?
#
loop_
_entity_poly.entity_id
_entity_poly.type
_entity_poly.pdbx_seq_one_letter_code
_entity_poly.pdbx_strand_id
1 'polypeptide(L)'
;MYLKVVFGEGFEAPVVVTSNEFYEKIRGLLPITSKLLTWKEEVYFETGVDFMGDAATRVTSGTLAYWPPGKALCIFAWANQPYGPVVHLGWLLGPKHYILGIIEEHAGGEEEVRLEPLDPAAYPEPLRRASELLNGHGFYAAPRSWGGAESVAGAFARHNFRVGFEVFVEDYGFIVESDPIYARDFSPIDEALQYRMKKVVKSRVDVNEEGYVILSEFAAREEALPDAVKQVVHDYLKVVDILSLTG
;
A
#
# COMPACT_ATOMS: atom_id res chain seq x y z
N MET A 1 6.45 -8.21 10.39
CA MET A 1 7.56 -7.26 10.68
C MET A 1 7.47 -6.14 9.66
N TYR A 2 7.72 -4.90 10.06
CA TYR A 2 7.65 -3.74 9.17
C TYR A 2 9.03 -3.38 8.61
N LEU A 3 9.08 -3.11 7.32
CA LEU A 3 10.22 -2.53 6.60
C LEU A 3 9.72 -1.32 5.82
N LYS A 4 10.62 -0.45 5.36
CA LYS A 4 10.30 0.59 4.40
C LYS A 4 11.14 0.45 3.15
N VAL A 5 10.50 0.60 2.00
CA VAL A 5 11.15 0.74 0.70
C VAL A 5 11.24 2.22 0.41
N VAL A 6 12.44 2.75 0.24
CA VAL A 6 12.71 4.16 0.00
C VAL A 6 13.12 4.34 -1.45
N PHE A 7 12.36 5.13 -2.19
CA PHE A 7 12.64 5.50 -3.57
C PHE A 7 13.28 6.90 -3.59
N GLY A 8 14.50 6.99 -4.14
CA GLY A 8 15.23 8.27 -4.20
C GLY A 8 15.36 8.98 -2.84
N GLU A 9 15.09 10.28 -2.83
CA GLU A 9 15.04 11.11 -1.64
C GLU A 9 13.59 11.42 -1.26
N GLY A 10 13.11 10.88 -0.13
CA GLY A 10 11.87 11.33 0.51
C GLY A 10 10.58 10.58 0.15
N PHE A 11 10.64 9.47 -0.59
CA PHE A 11 9.46 8.65 -0.90
C PHE A 11 9.54 7.28 -0.23
N GLU A 12 8.82 7.12 0.87
CA GLU A 12 8.82 5.89 1.67
C GLU A 12 7.54 5.08 1.45
N ALA A 13 7.69 3.81 1.08
CA ALA A 13 6.61 2.84 1.01
C ALA A 13 6.80 1.78 2.10
N PRO A 14 6.05 1.85 3.22
CA PRO A 14 6.08 0.80 4.22
C PRO A 14 5.52 -0.50 3.67
N VAL A 15 6.15 -1.60 4.07
CA VAL A 15 5.71 -2.96 3.74
C VAL A 15 5.69 -3.80 5.00
N VAL A 16 4.75 -4.74 5.07
CA VAL A 16 4.72 -5.77 6.11
C VAL A 16 5.24 -7.09 5.54
N VAL A 17 6.30 -7.61 6.14
CA VAL A 17 6.81 -8.96 5.89
C VAL A 17 6.15 -9.91 6.89
N THR A 18 5.37 -10.86 6.37
CA THR A 18 4.67 -11.89 7.15
C THR A 18 5.43 -13.22 7.20
N SER A 19 6.40 -13.42 6.29
CA SER A 19 7.30 -14.57 6.32
C SER A 19 8.45 -14.36 7.32
N ASN A 20 8.41 -15.09 8.44
CA ASN A 20 9.49 -15.06 9.44
C ASN A 20 10.82 -15.58 8.86
N GLU A 21 10.77 -16.63 8.04
CA GLU A 21 11.96 -17.24 7.44
C GLU A 21 12.69 -16.28 6.51
N PHE A 22 11.94 -15.52 5.70
CA PHE A 22 12.52 -14.50 4.84
C PHE A 22 13.10 -13.34 5.66
N TYR A 23 12.37 -12.88 6.68
CA TYR A 23 12.82 -11.77 7.52
C TYR A 23 14.13 -12.09 8.25
N GLU A 24 14.28 -13.29 8.81
CA GLU A 24 15.51 -13.70 9.48
C GLU A 24 16.73 -13.70 8.54
N LYS A 25 16.52 -14.01 7.25
CA LYS A 25 17.58 -13.95 6.24
C LYS A 25 17.98 -12.52 5.88
N ILE A 26 17.00 -11.60 5.80
CA ILE A 26 17.27 -10.24 5.31
C ILE A 26 17.65 -9.27 6.43
N ARG A 27 17.19 -9.47 7.67
CA ARG A 27 17.36 -8.48 8.76
C ARG A 27 18.82 -8.12 9.07
N GLY A 28 19.74 -9.07 8.91
CA GLY A 28 21.18 -8.86 9.14
C GLY A 28 21.89 -8.12 8.00
N LEU A 29 21.20 -7.92 6.87
CA LEU A 29 21.72 -7.26 5.67
C LEU A 29 21.13 -5.86 5.48
N LEU A 30 20.13 -5.48 6.28
CA LEU A 30 19.53 -4.15 6.21
C LEU A 30 20.50 -3.09 6.76
N PRO A 31 20.57 -1.88 6.16
CA PRO A 31 19.84 -1.46 4.95
C PRO A 31 20.45 -2.05 3.67
N ILE A 32 19.61 -2.37 2.69
CA ILE A 32 20.03 -2.86 1.37
C ILE A 32 19.79 -1.76 0.34
N THR A 33 20.81 -1.48 -0.47
CA THR A 33 20.73 -0.56 -1.60
C THR A 33 20.80 -1.35 -2.90
N SER A 34 19.90 -1.05 -3.85
CA SER A 34 19.87 -1.68 -5.18
C SER A 34 19.42 -0.68 -6.25
N LYS A 35 19.61 -1.05 -7.52
CA LYS A 35 18.94 -0.40 -8.64
C LYS A 35 17.45 -0.73 -8.62
N LEU A 36 16.61 0.29 -8.74
CA LEU A 36 15.17 0.13 -8.95
C LEU A 36 14.94 -0.37 -10.38
N LEU A 37 14.06 -1.36 -10.54
CA LEU A 37 13.64 -1.86 -11.84
C LEU A 37 12.12 -1.89 -11.87
N THR A 38 11.56 -1.68 -13.06
CA THR A 38 10.11 -1.70 -13.28
C THR A 38 9.76 -2.76 -14.32
N TRP A 39 8.60 -3.40 -14.13
CA TRP A 39 8.02 -4.27 -15.15
C TRP A 39 6.50 -4.17 -15.12
N LYS A 40 5.95 -3.53 -16.15
CA LYS A 40 4.51 -3.22 -16.21
C LYS A 40 4.08 -2.40 -14.99
N GLU A 41 3.27 -2.97 -14.10
CA GLU A 41 2.67 -2.30 -12.94
C GLU A 41 3.30 -2.80 -11.63
N GLU A 42 4.56 -3.24 -11.68
CA GLU A 42 5.34 -3.64 -10.52
C GLU A 42 6.72 -3.00 -10.51
N VAL A 43 7.22 -2.77 -9.30
CA VAL A 43 8.63 -2.46 -9.04
C VAL A 43 9.32 -3.68 -8.47
N TYR A 44 10.59 -3.87 -8.81
CA TYR A 44 11.41 -4.91 -8.23
C TYR A 44 12.88 -4.48 -8.11
N PHE A 45 13.60 -5.10 -7.20
CA PHE A 45 15.01 -4.82 -6.97
C PHE A 45 15.71 -5.98 -6.26
N GLU A 46 16.99 -6.17 -6.56
CA GLU A 46 17.77 -7.26 -6.01
C GLU A 46 18.04 -7.05 -4.51
N THR A 47 18.01 -8.14 -3.75
CA THR A 47 18.34 -8.12 -2.31
C THR A 47 19.68 -8.79 -2.00
N GLY A 48 20.24 -9.54 -2.95
CA GLY A 48 21.41 -10.40 -2.73
C GLY A 48 21.13 -11.63 -1.83
N VAL A 49 19.94 -11.74 -1.25
CA VAL A 49 19.52 -12.89 -0.42
C VAL A 49 19.12 -14.03 -1.33
N ASP A 50 19.47 -15.26 -0.96
CA ASP A 50 18.92 -16.48 -1.55
C ASP A 50 17.78 -17.03 -0.68
N PHE A 51 16.59 -17.10 -1.27
CA PHE A 51 15.38 -17.56 -0.61
C PHE A 51 14.51 -18.39 -1.55
N MET A 52 13.94 -19.46 -1.02
CA MET A 52 13.01 -20.34 -1.72
C MET A 52 11.86 -20.65 -0.78
N GLY A 53 10.67 -20.84 -1.33
CA GLY A 53 9.47 -21.16 -0.58
C GLY A 53 8.34 -21.54 -1.52
N ASP A 54 7.12 -21.63 -0.99
CA ASP A 54 5.93 -21.94 -1.79
C ASP A 54 5.67 -20.81 -2.80
N ALA A 55 5.88 -21.14 -4.07
CA ALA A 55 5.82 -20.18 -5.16
C ALA A 55 4.46 -20.24 -5.88
N ALA A 56 3.93 -19.07 -6.23
CA ALA A 56 2.70 -18.91 -6.99
C ALA A 56 2.96 -18.13 -8.28
N THR A 57 2.18 -18.42 -9.32
CA THR A 57 2.18 -17.66 -10.59
C THR A 57 1.08 -16.61 -10.64
N ARG A 58 0.32 -16.46 -9.54
CA ARG A 58 -0.72 -15.46 -9.39
C ARG A 58 -0.61 -14.77 -8.05
N VAL A 59 -0.80 -13.45 -8.05
CA VAL A 59 -0.77 -12.62 -6.85
C VAL A 59 -1.89 -11.59 -6.88
N THR A 60 -2.31 -11.18 -5.69
CA THR A 60 -3.24 -10.08 -5.50
C THR A 60 -2.49 -8.75 -5.61
N SER A 61 -3.13 -7.74 -6.15
CA SER A 61 -2.57 -6.38 -6.15
C SER A 61 -2.24 -5.88 -4.74
N GLY A 62 -1.09 -5.23 -4.57
CA GLY A 62 -0.50 -4.82 -3.30
C GLY A 62 0.37 -5.89 -2.63
N THR A 63 0.59 -7.05 -3.27
CA THR A 63 1.45 -8.10 -2.73
C THR A 63 2.92 -7.66 -2.72
N LEU A 64 3.60 -7.92 -1.59
CA LEU A 64 5.05 -8.01 -1.52
C LEU A 64 5.45 -9.47 -1.75
N ALA A 65 6.24 -9.74 -2.79
CA ALA A 65 6.72 -11.07 -3.10
C ALA A 65 8.23 -11.10 -3.31
N TYR A 66 8.78 -12.30 -3.31
CA TYR A 66 10.18 -12.55 -3.67
C TYR A 66 10.24 -13.36 -4.96
N TRP A 67 11.06 -12.93 -5.90
CA TRP A 67 11.31 -13.61 -7.16
C TRP A 67 12.69 -14.29 -7.13
N PRO A 68 12.75 -15.63 -6.95
CA PRO A 68 14.01 -16.32 -6.73
C PRO A 68 15.03 -16.23 -7.87
N PRO A 69 14.65 -16.34 -9.17
CA PRO A 69 15.61 -16.23 -10.26
C PRO A 69 16.41 -14.92 -10.27
N GLY A 70 15.78 -13.80 -9.88
CA GLY A 70 16.42 -12.49 -9.79
C GLY A 70 16.90 -12.11 -8.39
N LYS A 71 16.77 -13.00 -7.39
CA LYS A 71 17.02 -12.68 -5.97
C LYS A 71 16.34 -11.38 -5.51
N ALA A 72 15.17 -11.10 -6.05
CA ALA A 72 14.56 -9.77 -6.02
C ALA A 72 13.33 -9.72 -5.13
N LEU A 73 13.12 -8.59 -4.48
CA LEU A 73 11.82 -8.22 -3.93
C LEU A 73 11.00 -7.55 -5.02
N CYS A 74 9.71 -7.88 -5.04
CA CYS A 74 8.73 -7.34 -5.99
C CYS A 74 7.55 -6.75 -5.22
N ILE A 75 7.10 -5.56 -5.62
CA ILE A 75 5.86 -4.94 -5.16
C ILE A 75 4.92 -4.80 -6.35
N PHE A 76 3.82 -5.56 -6.33
CA PHE A 76 2.81 -5.58 -7.38
C PHE A 76 1.80 -4.47 -7.11
N ALA A 77 1.81 -3.38 -7.88
CA ALA A 77 0.95 -2.23 -7.62
C ALA A 77 -0.46 -2.38 -8.20
N TRP A 78 -0.63 -3.14 -9.28
CA TRP A 78 -1.93 -3.25 -9.94
C TRP A 78 -2.25 -4.65 -10.50
N ALA A 79 -2.70 -4.76 -11.74
CA ALA A 79 -3.37 -5.95 -12.28
C ALA A 79 -2.40 -6.99 -12.86
N ASN A 80 -1.17 -6.59 -13.20
CA ASN A 80 -0.19 -7.49 -13.78
C ASN A 80 0.12 -8.69 -12.87
N GLN A 81 0.40 -9.84 -13.51
CA GLN A 81 0.82 -11.06 -12.83
C GLN A 81 2.32 -11.26 -13.00
N PRO A 82 2.99 -11.98 -12.08
CA PRO A 82 4.43 -12.20 -12.12
C PRO A 82 4.91 -12.79 -13.45
N TYR A 83 6.13 -12.44 -13.88
CA TYR A 83 6.74 -13.04 -15.07
C TYR A 83 6.97 -14.56 -14.90
N GLY A 84 7.32 -14.97 -13.68
CA GLY A 84 7.48 -16.36 -13.28
C GLY A 84 7.07 -16.56 -11.82
N PRO A 85 7.17 -17.80 -11.28
CA PRO A 85 6.75 -18.07 -9.91
C PRO A 85 7.45 -17.18 -8.87
N VAL A 86 6.67 -16.62 -7.95
CA VAL A 86 7.13 -15.77 -6.84
C VAL A 86 6.65 -16.33 -5.51
N VAL A 87 7.44 -16.13 -4.46
CA VAL A 87 7.08 -16.49 -3.09
C VAL A 87 6.38 -15.30 -2.43
N HIS A 88 5.15 -15.47 -1.97
CA HIS A 88 4.45 -14.41 -1.25
C HIS A 88 5.14 -14.12 0.09
N LEU A 89 5.45 -12.85 0.36
CA LEU A 89 6.10 -12.43 1.60
C LEU A 89 5.21 -11.58 2.49
N GLY A 90 4.26 -10.84 1.93
CA GLY A 90 3.37 -9.97 2.69
C GLY A 90 2.77 -8.88 1.81
N TRP A 91 2.68 -7.66 2.33
CA TRP A 91 1.85 -6.62 1.72
C TRP A 91 2.52 -5.25 1.74
N LEU A 92 2.29 -4.50 0.66
CA LEU A 92 2.42 -3.05 0.66
C LEU A 92 1.40 -2.43 1.61
N LEU A 93 1.79 -1.37 2.32
CA LEU A 93 0.88 -0.52 3.08
C LEU A 93 0.63 0.78 2.32
N GLY A 94 -0.59 1.33 2.42
CA GLY A 94 -0.97 2.58 1.78
C GLY A 94 -1.51 2.44 0.35
N PRO A 95 -1.97 3.53 -0.26
CA PRO A 95 -2.52 3.52 -1.60
C PRO A 95 -1.54 3.00 -2.66
N LYS A 96 -1.98 2.10 -3.55
CA LYS A 96 -1.09 1.48 -4.55
C LYS A 96 -0.67 2.43 -5.70
N HIS A 97 -1.44 3.49 -5.96
CA HIS A 97 -1.12 4.44 -7.04
C HIS A 97 0.23 5.12 -6.83
N TYR A 98 0.70 5.26 -5.58
CA TYR A 98 2.04 5.78 -5.32
C TYR A 98 3.14 4.97 -6.01
N ILE A 99 3.02 3.65 -6.04
CA ILE A 99 3.98 2.81 -6.77
C ILE A 99 3.84 2.98 -8.29
N LEU A 100 2.63 3.22 -8.79
CA LEU A 100 2.43 3.55 -10.21
C LEU A 100 3.08 4.89 -10.57
N GLY A 101 2.96 5.90 -9.70
CA GLY A 101 3.66 7.18 -9.85
C GLY A 101 5.18 7.00 -9.93
N ILE A 102 5.76 6.19 -9.03
CA ILE A 102 7.18 5.82 -9.10
C ILE A 102 7.53 5.15 -10.43
N ILE A 103 6.70 4.25 -10.95
CA ILE A 103 6.95 3.58 -12.24
C ILE A 103 6.94 4.59 -13.39
N GLU A 104 6.00 5.53 -13.39
CA GLU A 104 5.87 6.57 -14.41
C GLU A 104 7.07 7.52 -14.40
N GLU A 105 7.49 7.98 -13.21
CA GLU A 105 8.68 8.83 -13.04
C GLU A 105 9.97 8.10 -13.42
N HIS A 106 10.04 6.80 -13.11
CA HIS A 106 11.22 5.96 -13.37
C HIS A 106 11.29 5.40 -14.80
N ALA A 107 10.37 5.74 -15.72
CA ALA A 107 10.34 5.18 -17.07
C ALA A 107 11.60 5.55 -17.91
N GLY A 108 12.71 4.83 -17.67
CA GLY A 108 14.03 5.03 -18.30
C GLY A 108 15.18 5.42 -17.35
N GLY A 109 14.99 5.39 -16.03
CA GLY A 109 15.97 5.86 -15.04
C GLY A 109 16.96 4.81 -14.50
N GLU A 110 18.01 5.28 -13.79
CA GLU A 110 18.91 4.47 -12.96
C GLU A 110 18.79 4.82 -11.47
N GLU A 111 17.57 5.08 -11.01
CA GLU A 111 17.35 5.45 -9.62
C GLU A 111 17.66 4.31 -8.65
N GLU A 112 18.12 4.74 -7.49
CA GLU A 112 18.43 3.88 -6.36
C GLU A 112 17.16 3.63 -5.53
N VAL A 113 17.00 2.38 -5.09
CA VAL A 113 16.01 1.98 -4.09
C VAL A 113 16.71 1.40 -2.89
N ARG A 114 16.22 1.75 -1.70
CA ARG A 114 16.74 1.24 -0.43
C ARG A 114 15.66 0.47 0.32
N LEU A 115 16.01 -0.69 0.85
CA LEU A 115 15.19 -1.42 1.82
C LEU A 115 15.79 -1.20 3.20
N GLU A 116 15.01 -0.59 4.09
CA GLU A 116 15.46 -0.19 5.42
C GLU A 116 14.54 -0.78 6.50
N PRO A 117 15.05 -0.98 7.74
CA PRO A 117 14.18 -1.23 8.88
C PRO A 117 13.23 -0.04 9.08
N LEU A 118 11.97 -0.32 9.39
CA LEU A 118 11.04 0.74 9.79
C LEU A 118 11.16 0.93 11.30
N ASP A 119 11.67 2.10 11.71
CA ASP A 119 11.71 2.52 13.11
C ASP A 119 10.58 3.54 13.38
N PRO A 120 9.51 3.16 14.09
CA PRO A 120 8.42 4.09 14.42
C PRO A 120 8.86 5.30 15.26
N ALA A 121 9.99 5.21 15.97
CA ALA A 121 10.50 6.31 16.79
C ALA A 121 11.10 7.46 15.95
N ALA A 122 11.35 7.21 14.65
CA ALA A 122 11.82 8.23 13.71
C ALA A 122 10.73 9.19 13.23
N TYR A 123 9.46 8.92 13.57
CA TYR A 123 8.29 9.68 13.11
C TYR A 123 7.61 10.42 14.26
N PRO A 124 6.82 11.48 13.98
CA PRO A 124 6.07 12.20 15.00
C PRO A 124 5.18 11.29 15.84
N GLU A 125 5.04 11.65 17.12
CA GLU A 125 4.29 10.88 18.11
C GLU A 125 2.82 10.60 17.72
N PRO A 126 2.07 11.55 17.12
CA PRO A 126 0.70 11.28 16.68
C PRO A 126 0.60 10.16 15.62
N LEU A 127 1.55 10.09 14.69
CA LEU A 127 1.57 9.06 13.64
C LEU A 127 1.92 7.69 14.23
N ARG A 128 2.86 7.66 15.18
CA ARG A 128 3.21 6.44 15.92
C ARG A 128 2.01 5.92 16.70
N ARG A 129 1.29 6.77 17.42
CA ARG A 129 0.08 6.38 18.16
C ARG A 129 -1.03 5.88 17.25
N ALA A 130 -1.33 6.59 16.17
CA ALA A 130 -2.35 6.19 15.22
C ALA A 130 -2.04 4.82 14.58
N SER A 131 -0.78 4.58 14.19
CA SER A 131 -0.36 3.29 13.64
C SER A 131 -0.41 2.16 14.68
N GLU A 132 0.06 2.38 15.92
CA GLU A 132 -0.05 1.43 17.03
C GLU A 132 -1.52 1.07 17.34
N LEU A 133 -2.41 2.07 17.37
CA LEU A 133 -3.84 1.88 17.60
C LEU A 133 -4.48 1.02 16.51
N LEU A 134 -4.18 1.29 15.23
CA LEU A 134 -4.69 0.51 14.11
C LEU A 134 -4.16 -0.92 14.10
N ASN A 135 -2.88 -1.12 14.41
CA ASN A 135 -2.27 -2.44 14.59
C ASN A 135 -3.00 -3.25 15.68
N GLY A 136 -3.34 -2.62 16.81
CA GLY A 136 -4.12 -3.22 17.88
C GLY A 136 -5.55 -3.63 17.48
N HIS A 137 -6.05 -3.13 16.36
CA HIS A 137 -7.39 -3.41 15.83
C HIS A 137 -7.40 -4.30 14.57
N GLY A 138 -6.28 -4.98 14.27
CA GLY A 138 -6.21 -6.00 13.22
C GLY A 138 -5.92 -5.47 11.82
N PHE A 139 -5.48 -4.22 11.71
CA PHE A 139 -4.90 -3.66 10.48
C PHE A 139 -3.38 -3.76 10.50
N TYR A 140 -2.76 -3.72 9.33
CA TYR A 140 -1.35 -3.39 9.24
C TYR A 140 -1.23 -1.89 9.02
N ALA A 141 -0.47 -1.20 9.87
CA ALA A 141 -0.29 0.25 9.75
C ALA A 141 1.11 0.65 10.20
N ALA A 142 1.72 1.58 9.47
CA ALA A 142 3.01 2.16 9.81
C ALA A 142 3.09 3.63 9.35
N PRO A 143 3.82 4.48 10.08
CA PRO A 143 4.09 5.83 9.63
C PRO A 143 4.96 5.83 8.37
N ARG A 144 4.86 6.88 7.56
CA ARG A 144 5.72 7.12 6.40
C ARG A 144 5.90 8.62 6.13
N SER A 145 6.94 8.93 5.36
CA SER A 145 7.10 10.22 4.68
C SER A 145 7.02 10.03 3.16
N TRP A 146 6.23 10.85 2.47
CA TRP A 146 6.08 10.84 1.02
C TRP A 146 6.18 12.27 0.48
N GLY A 147 7.30 12.61 -0.16
CA GLY A 147 7.53 13.96 -0.68
C GLY A 147 7.53 15.04 0.41
N GLY A 148 7.89 14.69 1.64
CA GLY A 148 7.85 15.58 2.81
C GLY A 148 6.49 15.65 3.52
N ALA A 149 5.44 15.03 2.98
CA ALA A 149 4.18 14.84 3.69
C ALA A 149 4.28 13.58 4.57
N GLU A 150 3.93 13.71 5.86
CA GLU A 150 3.95 12.60 6.80
C GLU A 150 2.53 12.09 7.06
N SER A 151 2.37 10.76 7.07
CA SER A 151 1.07 10.11 7.23
C SER A 151 1.23 8.72 7.84
N VAL A 152 0.10 8.04 8.06
CA VAL A 152 0.09 6.60 8.38
C VAL A 152 -0.45 5.82 7.18
N ALA A 153 0.42 5.03 6.56
CA ALA A 153 0.03 4.10 5.51
C ALA A 153 -0.39 2.76 6.13
N GLY A 154 -1.51 2.22 5.67
CA GLY A 154 -2.04 0.97 6.18
C GLY A 154 -2.68 0.07 5.14
N ALA A 155 -2.97 -1.15 5.56
CA ALA A 155 -3.68 -2.13 4.77
C ALA A 155 -4.50 -3.07 5.66
N PHE A 156 -5.71 -3.36 5.21
CA PHE A 156 -6.43 -4.57 5.62
C PHE A 156 -6.14 -5.67 4.59
N ALA A 157 -5.50 -6.74 5.02
CA ALA A 157 -5.10 -7.82 4.11
C ALA A 157 -5.41 -9.21 4.69
N ARG A 158 -5.77 -10.11 3.79
CA ARG A 158 -5.93 -11.57 3.97
C ARG A 158 -5.37 -12.26 2.73
N HIS A 159 -5.25 -13.59 2.76
CA HIS A 159 -4.54 -14.36 1.73
C HIS A 159 -4.88 -13.98 0.28
N ASN A 160 -6.14 -13.66 -0.02
CA ASN A 160 -6.60 -13.41 -1.40
C ASN A 160 -6.99 -11.95 -1.69
N PHE A 161 -6.99 -11.05 -0.71
CA PHE A 161 -7.43 -9.69 -0.92
C PHE A 161 -6.70 -8.70 -0.01
N ARG A 162 -6.60 -7.46 -0.50
CA ARG A 162 -5.97 -6.35 0.19
C ARG A 162 -6.70 -5.06 -0.13
N VAL A 163 -6.98 -4.28 0.91
CA VAL A 163 -7.47 -2.90 0.80
C VAL A 163 -6.48 -1.99 1.51
N GLY A 164 -5.79 -1.14 0.76
CA GLY A 164 -4.95 -0.09 1.30
C GLY A 164 -5.76 1.08 1.82
N PHE A 165 -5.17 1.83 2.73
CA PHE A 165 -5.67 3.12 3.16
C PHE A 165 -4.51 4.00 3.64
N GLU A 166 -4.73 5.30 3.67
CA GLU A 166 -3.84 6.28 4.26
C GLU A 166 -4.60 7.09 5.31
N VAL A 167 -3.90 7.50 6.37
CA VAL A 167 -4.43 8.37 7.40
C VAL A 167 -3.56 9.60 7.50
N PHE A 168 -4.15 10.76 7.22
CA PHE A 168 -3.56 12.06 7.47
C PHE A 168 -3.94 12.50 8.88
N VAL A 169 -2.94 12.86 9.67
CA VAL A 169 -3.10 13.24 11.07
C VAL A 169 -2.96 14.75 11.18
N GLU A 170 -4.06 15.40 11.53
CA GLU A 170 -4.16 16.86 11.63
C GLU A 170 -4.49 17.27 13.06
N ASP A 171 -4.22 18.53 13.42
CA ASP A 171 -4.55 19.08 14.75
C ASP A 171 -6.05 19.01 15.08
N TYR A 172 -6.90 18.91 14.06
CA TYR A 172 -8.36 18.89 14.18
C TYR A 172 -8.99 17.51 13.93
N GLY A 173 -8.21 16.48 13.60
CA GLY A 173 -8.73 15.13 13.43
C GLY A 173 -7.90 14.26 12.48
N PHE A 174 -8.48 13.13 12.09
CA PHE A 174 -7.85 12.11 11.28
C PHE A 174 -8.66 11.91 10.00
N ILE A 175 -8.03 12.14 8.85
CA ILE A 175 -8.63 11.93 7.53
C ILE A 175 -8.18 10.57 7.03
N VAL A 176 -9.12 9.68 6.73
CA VAL A 176 -8.82 8.35 6.20
C VAL A 176 -9.19 8.34 4.72
N GLU A 177 -8.27 7.88 3.87
CA GLU A 177 -8.51 7.67 2.44
C GLU A 177 -8.23 6.23 2.06
N SER A 178 -9.05 5.65 1.18
CA SER A 178 -8.84 4.30 0.67
C SER A 178 -7.75 4.24 -0.41
N ASP A 179 -7.38 3.02 -0.78
CA ASP A 179 -6.86 2.75 -2.12
C ASP A 179 -7.70 3.47 -3.20
N PRO A 180 -7.08 3.88 -4.33
CA PRO A 180 -7.81 4.42 -5.46
C PRO A 180 -8.81 3.38 -5.99
N ILE A 181 -9.98 3.84 -6.39
CA ILE A 181 -10.96 3.02 -7.12
C ILE A 181 -10.68 3.17 -8.63
N TYR A 182 -10.61 4.41 -9.13
CA TYR A 182 -10.22 4.72 -10.50
C TYR A 182 -9.78 6.19 -10.64
N ALA A 183 -9.01 6.50 -11.68
CA ALA A 183 -8.63 7.88 -12.02
C ALA A 183 -9.79 8.61 -12.71
N ARG A 184 -10.07 9.85 -12.32
CA ARG A 184 -11.11 10.67 -12.92
C ARG A 184 -10.83 10.92 -14.41
N ASP A 185 -11.82 10.66 -15.25
CA ASP A 185 -11.78 10.99 -16.68
C ASP A 185 -12.81 12.05 -17.09
N PHE A 186 -13.63 12.52 -16.14
CA PHE A 186 -14.69 13.53 -16.33
C PHE A 186 -15.76 13.13 -17.36
N SER A 187 -15.84 11.85 -17.71
CA SER A 187 -16.87 11.33 -18.59
C SER A 187 -18.20 11.18 -17.84
N PRO A 188 -19.33 11.08 -18.56
CA PRO A 188 -20.60 10.68 -17.96
C PRO A 188 -20.56 9.30 -17.26
N ILE A 189 -19.62 8.42 -17.64
CA ILE A 189 -19.43 7.11 -17.00
C ILE A 189 -18.82 7.30 -15.62
N ASP A 190 -17.77 8.13 -15.51
CA ASP A 190 -17.17 8.53 -14.23
C ASP A 190 -18.25 9.12 -13.29
N GLU A 191 -19.03 10.10 -13.74
CA GLU A 191 -20.09 10.69 -12.89
C GLU A 191 -21.13 9.65 -12.46
N ALA A 192 -21.55 8.76 -13.37
CA ALA A 192 -22.51 7.70 -13.08
C ALA A 192 -21.97 6.68 -12.07
N LEU A 193 -20.69 6.33 -12.14
CA LEU A 193 -20.04 5.43 -11.19
C LEU A 193 -19.99 6.08 -9.80
N GLN A 194 -19.58 7.34 -9.67
CA GLN A 194 -19.60 8.05 -8.38
C GLN A 194 -21.01 8.10 -7.78
N TYR A 195 -22.01 8.44 -8.60
CA TYR A 195 -23.40 8.49 -8.15
C TYR A 195 -23.91 7.13 -7.68
N ARG A 196 -23.53 6.04 -8.37
CA ARG A 196 -23.84 4.67 -7.93
C ARG A 196 -23.17 4.35 -6.61
N MET A 197 -21.87 4.65 -6.46
CA MET A 197 -21.11 4.40 -5.23
C MET A 197 -21.74 5.13 -4.03
N LYS A 198 -22.07 6.42 -4.17
CA LYS A 198 -22.72 7.23 -3.11
C LYS A 198 -24.04 6.64 -2.59
N LYS A 199 -24.72 5.79 -3.37
CA LYS A 199 -25.96 5.12 -2.94
C LYS A 199 -25.72 3.83 -2.17
N VAL A 200 -24.55 3.23 -2.29
CA VAL A 200 -24.26 1.88 -1.76
C VAL A 200 -23.26 1.91 -0.62
N VAL A 201 -22.42 2.93 -0.51
CA VAL A 201 -21.50 3.12 0.61
C VAL A 201 -22.07 4.11 1.63
N LYS A 202 -21.58 4.04 2.87
CA LYS A 202 -21.79 5.07 3.89
C LYS A 202 -20.65 6.09 3.87
N SER A 203 -19.44 5.64 3.55
CA SER A 203 -18.28 6.51 3.40
C SER A 203 -18.47 7.55 2.31
N ARG A 204 -17.75 8.66 2.44
CA ARG A 204 -17.76 9.70 1.41
C ARG A 204 -17.11 9.14 0.15
N VAL A 205 -17.66 9.52 -0.99
CA VAL A 205 -17.05 9.26 -2.30
C VAL A 205 -16.46 10.59 -2.74
N ASP A 206 -15.14 10.68 -2.62
CA ASP A 206 -14.36 11.90 -2.82
C ASP A 206 -13.32 11.70 -3.93
N VAL A 207 -12.56 12.76 -4.20
CA VAL A 207 -11.42 12.75 -5.11
C VAL A 207 -10.21 13.27 -4.33
N ASN A 208 -9.12 12.52 -4.33
CA ASN A 208 -7.88 12.96 -3.70
C ASN A 208 -7.16 14.01 -4.56
N GLU A 209 -6.05 14.54 -4.05
CA GLU A 209 -5.26 15.61 -4.68
C GLU A 209 -4.69 15.21 -6.04
N GLU A 210 -4.53 13.90 -6.29
CA GLU A 210 -3.99 13.34 -7.52
C GLU A 210 -5.08 12.98 -8.56
N GLY A 211 -6.35 13.26 -8.26
CA GLY A 211 -7.44 13.04 -9.20
C GLY A 211 -7.99 11.62 -9.23
N TYR A 212 -7.71 10.80 -8.20
CA TYR A 212 -8.32 9.48 -8.04
C TYR A 212 -9.62 9.56 -7.24
N VAL A 213 -10.64 8.83 -7.69
CA VAL A 213 -11.83 8.58 -6.89
C VAL A 213 -11.49 7.60 -5.78
N ILE A 214 -11.77 8.00 -4.55
CA ILE A 214 -11.48 7.25 -3.32
C ILE A 214 -12.72 7.20 -2.42
N LEU A 215 -12.67 6.34 -1.41
CA LEU A 215 -13.56 6.44 -0.25
C LEU A 215 -12.82 7.16 0.88
N SER A 216 -13.50 8.09 1.54
CA SER A 216 -12.93 8.78 2.69
C SER A 216 -13.85 8.79 3.91
N GLU A 217 -13.22 8.91 5.08
CA GLU A 217 -13.86 9.13 6.38
C GLU A 217 -13.10 10.18 7.18
N PHE A 218 -13.77 10.74 8.19
CA PHE A 218 -13.16 11.67 9.14
C PHE A 218 -13.42 11.21 10.57
N ALA A 219 -12.36 10.99 11.34
CA ALA A 219 -12.44 10.74 12.76
C ALA A 219 -11.98 11.97 13.55
N ALA A 220 -12.89 12.58 14.31
CA ALA A 220 -12.59 13.77 15.11
C ALA A 220 -11.64 13.51 16.30
N ARG A 221 -11.44 12.23 16.68
CA ARG A 221 -10.61 11.82 17.81
C ARG A 221 -9.91 10.50 17.47
N GLU A 222 -8.73 10.31 18.05
CA GLU A 222 -7.87 9.15 17.79
C GLU A 222 -8.61 7.83 18.08
N GLU A 223 -9.41 7.76 19.15
CA GLU A 223 -10.12 6.54 19.54
C GLU A 223 -11.16 6.08 18.51
N ALA A 224 -11.65 6.99 17.66
CA ALA A 224 -12.60 6.68 16.60
C ALA A 224 -11.93 6.22 15.29
N LEU A 225 -10.60 6.35 15.18
CA LEU A 225 -9.84 6.03 13.97
C LEU A 225 -10.03 4.56 13.51
N PRO A 226 -10.00 3.54 14.39
CA PRO A 226 -10.22 2.16 13.96
C PRO A 226 -11.59 1.94 13.31
N ASP A 227 -12.64 2.62 13.79
CA ASP A 227 -13.97 2.46 13.24
C ASP A 227 -14.13 3.18 11.90
N ALA A 228 -13.49 4.35 11.74
CA ALA A 228 -13.40 5.02 10.44
C ALA A 228 -12.69 4.14 9.39
N VAL A 229 -11.53 3.56 9.74
CA VAL A 229 -10.80 2.65 8.83
C VAL A 229 -11.62 1.40 8.51
N LYS A 230 -12.29 0.78 9.49
CA LYS A 230 -13.19 -0.37 9.25
C LYS A 230 -14.30 -0.01 8.26
N GLN A 231 -14.90 1.18 8.39
CA GLN A 231 -15.96 1.64 7.51
C GLN A 231 -15.47 1.81 6.07
N VAL A 232 -14.33 2.50 5.87
CA VAL A 232 -13.70 2.66 4.54
C VAL A 232 -13.37 1.31 3.91
N VAL A 233 -12.74 0.40 4.66
CA VAL A 233 -12.35 -0.92 4.14
C VAL A 233 -13.57 -1.75 3.77
N HIS A 234 -14.60 -1.78 4.63
CA HIS A 234 -15.85 -2.49 4.35
C HIS A 234 -16.53 -1.96 3.09
N ASP A 235 -16.65 -0.64 2.98
CA ASP A 235 -17.33 -0.01 1.85
C ASP A 235 -16.52 -0.14 0.55
N TYR A 236 -15.18 -0.14 0.62
CA TYR A 236 -14.32 -0.40 -0.54
C TYR A 236 -14.58 -1.80 -1.10
N LEU A 237 -14.60 -2.83 -0.24
CA LEU A 237 -14.91 -4.20 -0.65
C LEU A 237 -16.31 -4.29 -1.26
N LYS A 238 -17.29 -3.56 -0.71
CA LYS A 238 -18.64 -3.48 -1.27
C LYS A 238 -18.67 -2.83 -2.65
N VAL A 239 -17.88 -1.78 -2.88
CA VAL A 239 -17.74 -1.15 -4.21
C VAL A 239 -17.16 -2.16 -5.20
N VAL A 240 -16.06 -2.83 -4.84
CA VAL A 240 -15.44 -3.84 -5.71
C VAL A 240 -16.43 -4.95 -6.07
N ASP A 241 -17.16 -5.47 -5.08
CA ASP A 241 -18.19 -6.50 -5.28
C ASP A 241 -19.26 -6.05 -6.29
N ILE A 242 -19.84 -4.87 -6.07
CA ILE A 242 -20.89 -4.30 -6.93
C ILE A 242 -20.41 -3.99 -8.35
N LEU A 243 -19.15 -3.59 -8.52
CA LEU A 243 -18.56 -3.27 -9.82
C LEU A 243 -18.05 -4.51 -10.56
N SER A 244 -17.72 -5.59 -9.85
CA SER A 244 -17.21 -6.83 -10.45
C SER A 244 -18.21 -7.57 -11.34
N LEU A 245 -19.50 -7.17 -11.31
CA LEU A 245 -20.61 -7.83 -12.01
C LEU A 245 -20.68 -9.36 -11.75
N THR A 246 -20.06 -9.84 -10.68
CA THR A 246 -20.20 -11.24 -10.26
C THR A 246 -21.53 -11.35 -9.51
N GLY A 247 -22.52 -11.90 -10.20
CA GLY A 247 -23.81 -12.32 -9.66
C GLY A 247 -23.87 -13.84 -9.54
#